data_AF-A0A2V9Z1S8-F1
#
_entry.id   AF-A0A2V9Z1S8-F1
#
_cell.length_a   1.000
_cell.length_b   1.000
_cell.length_c   1.000
_cell.angle_alpha   90.00
_cell.angle_beta   90.00
_cell.angle_gamma   90.00
#
_symmetry.space_group_name_H-M   'P 1'
#
loop_
_entity.id
_entity.type
_entity.pdbx_description
1 polymer ?
#
loop_
_entity_poly.entity_id
_entity_poly.type
_entity_poly.pdbx_seq_one_letter_code
_entity_poly.pdbx_strand_id
1 'polypeptide(L)'
;MAWPPSASHKKSERLALAALVGTYCGTKAPGFPEDYVFGNAQYPVTGLTSRYQALQLQFQRRTSHGLQIFAAYSWAHSVDDAPIYRGSAAAYSLIRGDSDVDRRHVLRVGATYSQPRITGMRLACRLFNGWSTALNIAVQSGTPFSINPGSMLLVLPDGEQVTRPANKNTGVSARIRNVTAPGGWQLNPAAFNEPAPDVVGTAGRNTFREFAAGQADVALTKEFSLTEHARVHLRAEIFNITNHPSSSNFDSAGRHRQRGRISGRHRTCSENRLAN
;
A
#
# COMPACT_ATOMS: atom_id res chain seq x y z
N MET A 1 49.85 21.61 18.53
CA MET A 1 48.68 21.73 17.63
C MET A 1 48.51 20.41 16.89
N ALA A 2 47.65 19.53 17.40
CA ALA A 2 47.40 18.23 16.81
C ALA A 2 46.29 18.37 15.74
N TRP A 3 46.59 17.94 14.52
CA TRP A 3 45.58 17.69 13.49
C TRP A 3 44.58 16.63 13.97
N PRO A 4 43.28 16.73 13.64
CA PRO A 4 42.38 15.63 13.84
C PRO A 4 42.71 14.49 12.86
N PRO A 5 42.55 13.22 13.25
CA PRO A 5 42.79 12.09 12.36
C PRO A 5 41.72 12.06 11.26
N SER A 6 42.17 11.76 10.03
CA SER A 6 41.29 11.64 8.86
C SER A 6 40.20 10.60 9.11
N ALA A 7 38.94 10.99 8.89
CA ALA A 7 37.81 10.08 8.98
C ALA A 7 38.00 8.91 7.99
N SER A 8 38.24 7.74 8.55
CA SER A 8 38.22 6.46 7.85
C SER A 8 36.91 6.33 7.09
N HIS A 9 36.97 6.31 5.75
CA HIS A 9 35.86 5.96 4.87
C HIS A 9 35.50 4.47 5.05
N LYS A 10 34.89 4.12 6.19
CA LYS A 10 34.37 2.78 6.44
C LYS A 10 33.16 2.54 5.53
N LYS A 11 33.30 1.62 4.58
CA LYS A 11 32.17 0.99 3.90
C LYS A 11 31.28 0.37 4.99
N SER A 12 30.03 0.80 5.07
CA SER A 12 29.06 0.23 6.01
C SER A 12 27.94 -0.43 5.21
N GLU A 13 27.76 -1.71 5.50
CA GLU A 13 26.67 -2.54 5.02
C GLU A 13 25.85 -2.94 6.23
N ARG A 14 24.54 -2.75 6.13
CA ARG A 14 23.59 -3.18 7.15
C ARG A 14 22.49 -3.97 6.45
N LEU A 15 22.31 -5.19 6.92
CA LEU A 15 21.19 -6.04 6.56
C LEU A 15 20.43 -6.31 7.85
N ALA A 16 19.13 -6.06 7.85
CA ALA A 16 18.25 -6.39 8.96
C ALA A 16 17.09 -7.25 8.44
N LEU A 17 16.72 -8.23 9.25
CA LEU A 17 15.62 -9.14 8.99
C LEU A 17 14.77 -9.23 10.26
N ALA A 18 13.46 -9.10 10.11
CA ALA A 18 12.50 -9.28 11.20
C ALA A 18 11.31 -10.12 10.72
N ALA A 19 10.82 -11.01 11.58
CA ALA A 19 9.60 -11.77 11.36
C ALA A 19 8.64 -11.54 12.53
N LEU A 20 7.36 -11.34 12.24
CA LEU A 20 6.32 -11.07 13.22
C LEU A 20 5.13 -11.99 12.96
N VAL A 21 4.63 -12.64 14.00
CA VAL A 21 3.39 -13.41 13.96
C VAL A 21 2.52 -12.96 15.13
N GLY A 22 1.32 -12.47 14.83
CA GLY A 22 0.35 -11.99 15.81
C GLY A 22 -1.01 -12.63 15.56
N THR A 23 -1.69 -13.03 16.63
CA THR A 23 -3.10 -13.42 16.61
C THR A 23 -3.86 -12.48 17.54
N TYR A 24 -4.88 -11.79 17.03
CA TYR A 24 -5.75 -10.97 17.85
C TYR A 24 -7.13 -11.62 17.93
N CYS A 25 -7.58 -11.86 19.17
CA CYS A 25 -8.94 -12.29 19.47
C CYS A 25 -9.70 -11.11 20.07
N GLY A 26 -10.86 -10.76 19.52
CA GLY A 26 -11.73 -9.75 20.13
C GLY A 26 -12.33 -10.30 21.43
N THR A 27 -11.89 -9.81 22.59
CA THR A 27 -12.49 -10.18 23.88
C THR A 27 -13.68 -9.27 24.20
N LYS A 28 -14.67 -9.86 24.86
CA LYS A 28 -15.87 -9.20 25.39
C LYS A 28 -15.45 -8.00 26.26
N ALA A 29 -16.01 -6.81 26.03
CA ALA A 29 -15.90 -5.74 27.01
C ALA A 29 -16.63 -6.19 28.30
N PRO A 30 -16.03 -6.09 29.51
CA PRO A 30 -16.70 -6.46 30.75
C PRO A 30 -17.73 -5.40 31.13
N GLY A 31 -18.97 -5.85 31.39
CA GLY A 31 -19.97 -5.08 32.14
C GLY A 31 -20.72 -4.01 31.36
N PHE A 32 -21.86 -4.39 30.77
CA PHE A 32 -22.97 -3.45 30.59
C PHE A 32 -24.15 -3.97 31.44
N PRO A 33 -24.68 -3.17 32.39
CA PRO A 33 -25.87 -3.54 33.16
C PRO A 33 -27.09 -3.68 32.23
N GLU A 34 -27.98 -4.62 32.56
CA GLU A 34 -29.06 -5.12 31.68
C GLU A 34 -30.20 -4.13 31.36
N ASP A 35 -30.19 -2.88 31.84
CA ASP A 35 -31.35 -1.98 31.75
C ASP A 35 -31.09 -0.69 30.95
N TYR A 36 -30.52 -0.78 29.75
CA TYR A 36 -30.49 0.33 28.80
C TYR A 36 -30.98 -0.12 27.42
N VAL A 37 -32.26 0.16 27.14
CA VAL A 37 -32.83 0.09 25.79
C VAL A 37 -32.27 1.25 24.97
N PHE A 38 -31.15 1.03 24.31
CA PHE A 38 -30.75 1.85 23.17
C PHE A 38 -31.52 1.35 21.94
N GLY A 39 -32.18 2.25 21.22
CA GLY A 39 -32.81 1.99 19.91
C GLY A 39 -31.84 1.63 18.78
N ASN A 40 -30.64 1.14 19.12
CA ASN A 40 -29.61 0.52 18.30
C ASN A 40 -28.70 -0.27 19.26
N ALA A 41 -29.20 -1.38 19.82
CA ALA A 41 -28.35 -2.31 20.58
C ALA A 41 -27.33 -2.92 19.62
N GLN A 42 -26.13 -2.33 19.56
CA GLN A 42 -25.01 -2.88 18.81
C GLN A 42 -24.53 -4.13 19.53
N TYR A 43 -24.91 -5.31 19.05
CA TYR A 43 -24.38 -6.56 19.55
C TYR A 43 -22.87 -6.61 19.24
N PRO A 44 -21.98 -6.65 20.26
CA PRO A 44 -20.59 -6.96 19.99
C PRO A 44 -20.54 -8.37 19.39
N VAL A 45 -20.15 -8.47 18.13
CA VAL A 45 -19.84 -9.77 17.51
C VAL A 45 -18.61 -10.30 18.26
N THR A 46 -18.85 -11.27 19.14
CA THR A 46 -17.81 -11.92 19.95
C THR A 46 -17.32 -13.17 19.21
N GLY A 47 -16.04 -13.51 19.38
CA GLY A 47 -15.46 -14.71 18.75
C GLY A 47 -14.79 -14.48 17.39
N LEU A 48 -14.67 -13.22 16.93
CA LEU A 48 -13.89 -12.87 15.74
C LEU A 48 -12.39 -12.93 16.03
N THR A 49 -11.64 -13.43 15.06
CA THR A 49 -10.21 -13.72 15.12
C THR A 49 -9.49 -13.20 13.88
N SER A 50 -8.36 -12.53 14.10
CA SER A 50 -7.43 -12.18 13.02
C SER A 50 -6.06 -12.80 13.27
N ARG A 51 -5.41 -13.23 12.18
CA ARG A 51 -4.05 -13.76 12.18
C ARG A 51 -3.22 -12.96 11.20
N TYR A 52 -2.12 -12.40 11.69
CA TYR A 52 -1.18 -11.60 10.91
C TYR A 52 0.21 -12.24 10.97
N GLN A 53 0.80 -12.46 9.81
CA GLN A 53 2.17 -12.92 9.65
C GLN A 53 2.91 -11.92 8.78
N ALA A 54 4.13 -11.54 9.15
CA ALA A 54 4.94 -10.64 8.35
C ALA A 54 6.42 -11.00 8.38
N LEU A 55 7.08 -10.65 7.28
CA LEU A 55 8.52 -10.72 7.09
C LEU A 55 8.99 -9.37 6.57
N GLN A 56 9.98 -8.78 7.22
CA GLN A 56 10.57 -7.51 6.82
C GLN A 56 12.06 -7.67 6.58
N LEU A 57 12.50 -7.29 5.38
CA LEU A 57 13.89 -7.28 4.96
C LEU A 57 14.29 -5.83 4.71
N GLN A 58 15.41 -5.42 5.29
CA GLN A 58 15.97 -4.09 5.09
C GLN A 58 17.45 -4.21 4.72
N PHE A 59 17.81 -3.61 3.59
CA PHE A 59 19.17 -3.53 3.09
C PHE A 59 19.58 -2.07 2.97
N GLN A 60 20.74 -1.74 3.53
CA GLN A 60 21.34 -0.42 3.38
C GLN A 60 22.83 -0.55 3.12
N ARG A 61 23.30 0.13 2.08
CA ARG A 61 24.71 0.17 1.71
C ARG A 61 25.14 1.58 1.37
N ARG A 62 26.26 2.02 1.95
CA ARG A 62 26.94 3.25 1.56
C ARG A 62 28.34 2.91 1.05
N THR A 63 28.62 3.30 -0.18
CA THR A 63 29.92 3.08 -0.82
C THR A 63 30.84 4.30 -0.65
N SER A 64 32.13 4.10 -0.81
CA SER A 64 33.14 5.18 -0.78
C SER A 64 33.04 6.14 -1.98
N HIS A 65 32.43 5.70 -3.09
CA HIS A 65 32.35 6.46 -4.34
C HIS A 65 31.01 7.19 -4.51
N GLY A 66 30.36 7.57 -3.41
CA GLY A 66 29.16 8.43 -3.42
C GLY A 66 27.83 7.73 -3.70
N LEU A 67 27.82 6.42 -3.95
CA LEU A 67 26.59 5.64 -4.09
C LEU A 67 26.05 5.22 -2.71
N GLN A 68 24.78 5.52 -2.46
CA GLN A 68 24.00 5.07 -1.31
C GLN A 68 22.75 4.34 -1.80
N ILE A 69 22.51 3.15 -1.30
CA ILE A 69 21.33 2.34 -1.64
C ILE A 69 20.60 1.98 -0.36
N PHE A 70 19.28 2.06 -0.43
CA PHE A 70 18.34 1.61 0.56
C PHE A 70 17.27 0.75 -0.12
N ALA A 71 16.98 -0.41 0.44
CA ALA A 71 15.85 -1.23 0.02
C ALA A 71 15.15 -1.80 1.25
N ALA A 72 13.82 -1.70 1.28
CA ALA A 72 12.97 -2.30 2.28
C ALA A 72 11.88 -3.11 1.59
N TYR A 73 11.76 -4.37 1.97
CA TYR A 73 10.74 -5.28 1.49
C TYR A 73 9.97 -5.84 2.66
N SER A 74 8.66 -5.71 2.61
CA SER A 74 7.74 -6.27 3.59
C SER A 74 6.80 -7.24 2.90
N TRP A 75 6.76 -8.47 3.39
CA TRP A 75 5.70 -9.42 3.12
C TRP A 75 4.75 -9.43 4.32
N ALA A 76 3.45 -9.48 4.06
CA ALA A 76 2.42 -9.58 5.08
C ALA A 76 1.29 -10.51 4.64
N HIS A 77 0.79 -11.34 5.54
CA HIS A 77 -0.42 -12.12 5.35
C HIS A 77 -1.33 -11.91 6.54
N SER A 78 -2.42 -11.19 6.31
CA SER A 78 -3.51 -11.00 7.26
C SER A 78 -4.73 -11.81 6.82
N VAL A 79 -5.27 -12.62 7.74
CA VAL A 79 -6.50 -13.39 7.57
C VAL A 79 -7.43 -13.08 8.72
N ASP A 80 -8.64 -12.65 8.41
CA ASP A 80 -9.68 -12.34 9.39
C ASP A 80 -11.02 -12.94 8.99
N ASP A 81 -11.91 -12.98 9.96
CA ASP A 81 -13.32 -13.30 9.84
C ASP A 81 -14.19 -12.03 9.86
N ALA A 82 -13.60 -10.82 9.85
CA ALA A 82 -14.34 -9.57 9.96
C ALA A 82 -13.90 -8.54 8.90
N PRO A 83 -14.85 -7.84 8.26
CA PRO A 83 -14.51 -6.71 7.42
C PRO A 83 -14.08 -5.49 8.24
N ILE A 84 -13.27 -4.61 7.66
CA ILE A 84 -12.81 -3.36 8.32
C ILE A 84 -13.91 -2.29 8.40
N TYR A 85 -14.86 -2.31 7.46
CA TYR A 85 -15.96 -1.34 7.40
C TYR A 85 -17.27 -1.99 7.84
N ARG A 86 -17.81 -1.56 9.00
CA ARG A 86 -19.13 -1.94 9.55
C ARG A 86 -20.34 -1.32 8.81
N GLY A 87 -20.17 -0.99 7.52
CA GLY A 87 -21.27 -0.71 6.58
C GLY A 87 -21.34 -1.77 5.47
N SER A 88 -20.59 -2.85 5.68
CA SER A 88 -20.38 -4.02 4.85
C SER A 88 -20.48 -5.28 5.73
N ALA A 89 -21.42 -5.31 6.68
CA ALA A 89 -21.87 -6.52 7.37
C ALA A 89 -22.64 -7.41 6.40
N ALA A 90 -22.07 -7.67 5.24
CA ALA A 90 -22.28 -8.95 4.61
C ALA A 90 -21.91 -10.05 5.62
N ALA A 91 -22.49 -11.22 5.46
CA ALA A 91 -22.34 -12.38 6.34
C ALA A 91 -20.92 -12.98 6.30
N TYR A 92 -19.93 -12.14 6.00
CA TYR A 92 -18.50 -12.39 6.06
C TYR A 92 -18.02 -12.74 7.46
N SER A 93 -18.78 -12.39 8.52
CA SER A 93 -18.47 -12.80 9.91
C SER A 93 -18.31 -14.31 10.08
N LEU A 94 -18.81 -15.11 9.13
CA LEU A 94 -18.71 -16.57 9.10
C LEU A 94 -17.69 -17.11 8.07
N ILE A 95 -17.13 -16.26 7.19
CA ILE A 95 -16.24 -16.69 6.10
C ILE A 95 -14.85 -16.11 6.31
N ARG A 96 -13.97 -16.95 6.86
CA ARG A 96 -12.55 -16.62 7.03
C ARG A 96 -11.88 -16.44 5.67
N GLY A 97 -11.19 -15.32 5.48
CA GLY A 97 -10.52 -14.97 4.23
C GLY A 97 -9.37 -14.00 4.43
N ASP A 98 -8.66 -13.68 3.34
CA ASP A 98 -7.65 -12.62 3.37
C ASP A 98 -8.29 -11.30 3.84
N SER A 99 -7.61 -10.56 4.71
CA SER A 99 -8.13 -9.30 5.26
C SER A 99 -8.27 -8.22 4.18
N ASP A 100 -9.24 -7.32 4.31
CA ASP A 100 -9.48 -6.22 3.34
C ASP A 100 -8.26 -5.30 3.16
N VAL A 101 -7.35 -5.26 4.16
CA VAL A 101 -6.11 -4.48 4.14
C VAL A 101 -4.85 -5.31 3.88
N ASP A 102 -5.00 -6.58 3.49
CA ASP A 102 -3.86 -7.46 3.24
C ASP A 102 -3.03 -7.01 2.02
N ARG A 103 -1.94 -6.28 2.29
CA ARG A 103 -0.93 -5.89 1.30
C ARG A 103 0.21 -6.89 1.32
N ARG A 104 0.08 -7.92 0.48
CA ARG A 104 0.96 -9.10 0.46
C ARG A 104 2.44 -8.79 0.29
N HIS A 105 2.76 -7.87 -0.61
CA HIS A 105 4.13 -7.46 -0.89
C HIS A 105 4.20 -5.94 -0.99
N VAL A 106 5.16 -5.34 -0.27
CA VAL A 106 5.49 -3.92 -0.36
C VAL A 106 7.00 -3.79 -0.49
N LEU A 107 7.45 -3.18 -1.58
CA LEU A 107 8.85 -2.92 -1.87
C LEU A 107 9.08 -1.41 -1.97
N ARG A 108 10.07 -0.91 -1.24
CA ARG A 108 10.56 0.47 -1.31
C ARG A 108 12.05 0.43 -1.59
N VAL A 109 12.49 1.12 -2.64
CA VAL A 109 13.90 1.21 -3.01
C VAL A 109 14.25 2.68 -3.20
N GLY A 110 15.32 3.12 -2.55
CA GLY A 110 15.93 4.42 -2.74
C GLY A 110 17.39 4.25 -3.14
N ALA A 111 17.85 4.99 -4.14
CA ALA A 111 19.26 5.04 -4.48
C ALA A 111 19.68 6.48 -4.75
N THR A 112 20.78 6.91 -4.14
CA THR A 112 21.37 8.23 -4.40
C THR A 112 22.81 8.03 -4.84
N TYR A 113 23.17 8.63 -5.96
CA TYR A 113 24.53 8.65 -6.46
C TYR A 113 25.02 10.08 -6.53
N SER A 114 26.04 10.41 -5.73
CA SER A 114 26.75 11.68 -5.80
C SER A 114 28.05 11.47 -6.55
N GLN A 115 28.27 12.24 -7.62
CA GLN A 115 29.46 12.07 -8.43
C GLN A 115 30.73 12.39 -7.60
N PRO A 116 31.78 11.57 -7.70
CA PRO A 116 33.10 11.91 -7.18
C PRO A 116 33.59 13.24 -7.74
N ARG A 117 34.34 13.99 -6.92
CA ARG A 117 34.96 15.23 -7.37
C ARG A 117 36.11 14.92 -8.31
N ILE A 118 36.04 15.45 -9.52
CA ILE A 118 37.14 15.43 -10.49
C ILE A 118 38.07 16.59 -10.15
N THR A 119 39.37 16.31 -10.19
CA THR A 119 40.46 17.29 -10.05
C THR A 119 41.13 17.52 -11.40
N GLY A 120 41.55 18.75 -11.70
CA GLY A 120 42.14 19.10 -12.99
C GLY A 120 41.75 20.50 -13.47
N MET A 121 41.45 20.65 -14.76
CA MET A 121 41.11 21.94 -15.37
C MET A 121 39.91 22.60 -14.68
N ARG A 122 40.06 23.89 -14.32
CA ARG A 122 39.04 24.67 -13.58
C ARG A 122 37.65 24.64 -14.23
N LEU A 123 37.58 24.70 -15.56
CA LEU A 123 36.31 24.65 -16.29
C LEU A 123 35.64 23.28 -16.20
N ALA A 124 36.41 22.20 -16.38
CA ALA A 124 35.92 20.83 -16.25
C ALA A 124 35.40 20.56 -14.83
N CYS A 125 36.13 21.01 -13.80
CA CYS A 125 35.68 20.89 -12.40
C CYS A 125 34.34 21.60 -12.15
N ARG A 126 34.10 22.80 -12.71
CA ARG A 126 32.82 23.52 -12.55
C ARG A 126 31.66 22.82 -13.27
N LEU A 127 31.89 22.33 -14.49
CA LEU A 127 30.84 21.70 -15.29
C LEU A 127 30.47 20.31 -14.79
N PHE A 128 31.46 19.52 -14.35
CA PHE A 128 31.23 18.12 -13.99
C PHE A 128 31.05 17.88 -12.49
N ASN A 129 31.54 18.71 -11.57
CA ASN A 129 31.37 18.42 -10.12
C ASN A 129 30.01 18.85 -9.57
N GLY A 130 29.53 18.22 -8.50
CA GLY A 130 28.31 18.65 -7.80
C GLY A 130 27.01 18.08 -8.37
N TRP A 131 27.09 17.14 -9.32
CA TRP A 131 25.93 16.37 -9.75
C TRP A 131 25.60 15.26 -8.74
N SER A 132 24.30 15.11 -8.46
CA SER A 132 23.77 13.95 -7.75
C SER A 132 22.43 13.54 -8.33
N THR A 133 22.20 12.24 -8.41
CA THR A 133 20.96 11.64 -8.88
C THR A 133 20.33 10.84 -7.75
N ALA A 134 19.03 10.99 -7.56
CA ALA A 134 18.24 10.17 -6.65
C ALA A 134 17.16 9.42 -7.42
N LEU A 135 16.99 8.14 -7.10
CA LEU A 135 15.97 7.25 -7.60
C LEU A 135 15.12 6.81 -6.42
N ASN A 136 13.80 6.85 -6.57
CA ASN A 136 12.85 6.33 -5.60
C ASN A 136 11.87 5.40 -6.32
N ILE A 137 11.70 4.19 -5.82
CA ILE A 137 10.79 3.20 -6.37
C ILE A 137 9.89 2.71 -5.24
N ALA A 138 8.59 2.69 -5.50
CA ALA A 138 7.60 2.15 -4.61
C ALA A 138 6.68 1.21 -5.37
N VAL A 139 6.63 -0.06 -4.95
CA VAL A 139 5.77 -1.08 -5.55
C VAL A 139 5.03 -1.81 -4.43
N GLN A 140 3.74 -2.04 -4.63
CA GLN A 140 2.91 -2.77 -3.68
C GLN A 140 1.86 -3.62 -4.39
N SER A 141 1.54 -4.77 -3.80
CA SER A 141 0.44 -5.62 -4.25
C SER A 141 -0.91 -4.92 -4.10
N GLY A 142 -1.88 -5.26 -4.94
CA GLY A 142 -3.27 -4.85 -4.76
C GLY A 142 -3.87 -5.41 -3.47
N THR A 143 -4.85 -4.69 -2.92
CA THR A 143 -5.70 -5.20 -1.83
C THR A 143 -6.55 -6.36 -2.34
N PRO A 144 -6.96 -7.29 -1.47
CA PRO A 144 -7.90 -8.29 -1.89
C PRO A 144 -9.32 -7.73 -1.93
N PHE A 145 -10.20 -8.37 -2.69
CA PHE A 145 -11.60 -8.00 -2.81
C PHE A 145 -12.47 -9.23 -3.08
N SER A 146 -13.75 -9.11 -2.71
CA SER A 146 -14.78 -10.14 -2.89
C SER A 146 -15.65 -9.84 -4.11
N ILE A 147 -16.17 -10.89 -4.74
CA ILE A 147 -17.12 -10.75 -5.86
C ILE A 147 -18.54 -10.82 -5.30
N ASN A 148 -19.26 -9.71 -5.40
CA ASN A 148 -20.63 -9.61 -4.95
C ASN A 148 -21.54 -9.20 -6.12
N PRO A 149 -22.59 -9.96 -6.42
CA PRO A 149 -23.57 -9.60 -7.44
C PRO A 149 -24.50 -8.44 -7.00
N GLY A 150 -24.40 -8.00 -5.73
CA GLY A 150 -25.22 -6.92 -5.17
C GLY A 150 -26.52 -7.41 -4.53
N SER A 151 -26.79 -8.71 -4.60
CA SER A 151 -28.00 -9.34 -4.05
C SER A 151 -27.96 -9.40 -2.52
N MET A 152 -29.07 -9.00 -1.91
CA MET A 152 -29.24 -8.96 -0.46
C MET A 152 -29.44 -10.36 0.12
N LEU A 153 -28.81 -10.63 1.26
CA LEU A 153 -29.02 -11.80 2.11
C LEU A 153 -30.07 -11.52 3.18
N LEU A 154 -29.87 -10.43 3.91
CA LEU A 154 -30.65 -10.03 5.06
C LEU A 154 -30.44 -8.54 5.29
N VAL A 155 -31.40 -7.91 5.97
CA VAL A 155 -31.23 -6.57 6.56
C VAL A 155 -31.15 -6.76 8.06
N LEU A 156 -30.05 -6.29 8.66
CA LEU A 156 -29.87 -6.33 10.11
C LEU A 156 -30.83 -5.34 10.79
N PRO A 157 -31.14 -5.51 12.10
CA PRO A 157 -32.05 -4.62 12.83
C PRO A 157 -31.64 -3.14 12.85
N ASP A 158 -30.36 -2.83 12.59
CA ASP A 158 -29.82 -1.47 12.46
C ASP A 158 -29.93 -0.89 11.03
N GLY A 159 -30.58 -1.61 10.12
CA GLY A 159 -30.78 -1.21 8.73
C GLY A 159 -29.62 -1.55 7.80
N GLU A 160 -28.58 -2.24 8.27
CA GLU A 160 -27.43 -2.62 7.45
C GLU A 160 -27.77 -3.77 6.48
N GLN A 161 -27.47 -3.59 5.20
CA GLN A 161 -27.70 -4.60 4.17
C GLN A 161 -26.53 -5.57 4.08
N VAL A 162 -26.83 -6.84 4.36
CA VAL A 162 -25.92 -7.95 4.23
C VAL A 162 -25.96 -8.42 2.78
N THR A 163 -24.88 -8.31 2.01
CA THR A 163 -24.80 -8.87 0.65
C THR A 163 -24.20 -10.27 0.63
N ARG A 164 -24.44 -11.00 -0.45
CA ARG A 164 -24.00 -12.39 -0.62
C ARG A 164 -22.79 -12.49 -1.55
N PRO A 165 -21.84 -13.40 -1.29
CA PRO A 165 -20.86 -13.76 -2.29
C PRO A 165 -21.55 -14.30 -3.55
N ALA A 166 -20.96 -14.08 -4.72
CA ALA A 166 -21.38 -14.76 -5.95
C ALA A 166 -21.15 -16.27 -5.86
N ASN A 167 -21.80 -17.05 -6.74
CA ASN A 167 -21.35 -18.40 -7.04
C ASN A 167 -20.14 -18.35 -7.98
N LYS A 168 -19.18 -19.26 -7.78
CA LYS A 168 -18.08 -19.48 -8.72
C LYS A 168 -18.34 -20.76 -9.53
N ASN A 169 -18.47 -20.61 -10.84
CA ASN A 169 -18.66 -21.72 -11.77
C ASN A 169 -17.41 -22.61 -11.80
N THR A 170 -17.57 -23.90 -11.52
CA THR A 170 -16.49 -24.88 -11.61
C THR A 170 -16.04 -25.05 -13.07
N GLY A 171 -14.73 -25.17 -13.28
CA GLY A 171 -14.14 -25.32 -14.62
C GLY A 171 -14.06 -24.05 -15.46
N VAL A 172 -14.63 -22.92 -15.02
CA VAL A 172 -14.54 -21.63 -15.74
C VAL A 172 -13.46 -20.76 -15.11
N SER A 173 -12.52 -20.27 -15.94
CA SER A 173 -11.48 -19.35 -15.46
C SER A 173 -12.09 -18.04 -15.00
N ALA A 174 -11.77 -17.62 -13.77
CA ALA A 174 -12.18 -16.33 -13.20
C ALA A 174 -11.48 -15.12 -13.82
N ARG A 175 -10.38 -15.34 -14.56
CA ARG A 175 -9.62 -14.29 -15.24
C ARG A 175 -9.56 -14.56 -16.74
N ILE A 176 -9.78 -13.51 -17.53
CA ILE A 176 -9.58 -13.51 -18.98
C ILE A 176 -8.57 -12.43 -19.34
N ARG A 177 -7.82 -12.66 -20.42
CA ARG A 177 -6.84 -11.70 -20.93
C ARG A 177 -7.56 -10.43 -21.41
N ASN A 178 -7.07 -9.28 -20.97
CA ASN A 178 -7.51 -7.99 -21.48
C ASN A 178 -6.30 -7.05 -21.57
N VAL A 179 -5.84 -6.80 -22.79
CA VAL A 179 -4.65 -5.96 -23.05
C VAL A 179 -4.87 -4.48 -22.73
N THR A 180 -6.11 -4.02 -22.64
CA THR A 180 -6.44 -2.64 -22.27
C THR A 180 -6.63 -2.46 -20.76
N ALA A 181 -6.79 -3.56 -20.01
CA ALA A 181 -6.87 -3.50 -18.56
C ALA A 181 -5.47 -3.31 -17.95
N PRO A 182 -5.32 -2.49 -16.89
CA PRO A 182 -4.08 -2.48 -16.12
C PRO A 182 -3.71 -3.92 -15.72
N GLY A 183 -2.45 -4.33 -15.88
CA GLY A 183 -2.03 -5.71 -15.57
C GLY A 183 -2.44 -6.80 -16.57
N GLY A 184 -3.11 -6.48 -17.69
CA GLY A 184 -3.30 -7.39 -18.81
C GLY A 184 -4.44 -8.42 -18.66
N TRP A 185 -5.30 -8.28 -17.65
CA TRP A 185 -6.42 -9.18 -17.40
C TRP A 185 -7.64 -8.46 -16.82
N GLN A 186 -8.81 -9.07 -16.96
CA GLN A 186 -10.04 -8.66 -16.30
C GLN A 186 -10.77 -9.88 -15.73
N LEU A 187 -11.69 -9.64 -14.78
CA LEU A 187 -12.58 -10.69 -14.30
C LEU A 187 -13.44 -11.22 -15.45
N ASN A 188 -13.62 -12.53 -15.47
CA ASN A 188 -14.52 -13.18 -16.41
C ASN A 188 -15.94 -13.20 -15.82
N PRO A 189 -16.91 -12.45 -16.37
CA PRO A 189 -18.27 -12.48 -15.87
C PRO A 189 -18.90 -13.88 -15.94
N ALA A 190 -18.53 -14.70 -16.94
CA ALA A 190 -19.05 -16.06 -17.09
C ALA A 190 -18.58 -17.02 -15.99
N ALA A 191 -17.56 -16.65 -15.22
CA ALA A 191 -17.11 -17.44 -14.07
C ALA A 191 -17.98 -17.25 -12.82
N PHE A 192 -18.89 -16.27 -12.83
CA PHE A 192 -19.71 -15.93 -11.68
C PHE A 192 -21.18 -15.84 -12.06
N ASN A 193 -22.03 -16.32 -11.17
CA ASN A 193 -23.47 -16.15 -11.27
C ASN A 193 -24.04 -15.80 -9.91
N GLU A 194 -25.23 -15.24 -9.92
CA GLU A 194 -25.98 -14.95 -8.71
C GLU A 194 -26.41 -16.27 -8.04
N PRO A 195 -26.26 -16.40 -6.71
CA PRO A 195 -26.83 -17.51 -5.98
C PRO A 195 -28.35 -17.38 -5.87
N ALA A 196 -29.03 -18.52 -5.67
CA ALA A 196 -30.47 -18.52 -5.43
C ALA A 196 -30.83 -17.69 -4.18
N PRO A 197 -32.06 -17.16 -4.10
CA PRO A 197 -32.58 -16.55 -2.87
C PRO A 197 -32.33 -17.46 -1.67
N ASP A 198 -31.93 -16.87 -0.55
CA ASP A 198 -31.57 -17.56 0.70
C ASP A 198 -30.44 -18.63 0.64
N VAL A 199 -29.74 -18.84 -0.49
CA VAL A 199 -28.45 -19.60 -0.58
C VAL A 199 -27.15 -18.75 -0.55
N VAL A 200 -26.20 -19.07 0.35
CA VAL A 200 -24.87 -18.42 0.37
C VAL A 200 -24.05 -18.86 -0.82
N GLY A 201 -23.49 -17.91 -1.58
CA GLY A 201 -22.69 -18.21 -2.76
C GLY A 201 -21.36 -18.90 -2.45
N THR A 202 -20.82 -19.63 -3.43
CA THR A 202 -19.62 -20.46 -3.28
C THR A 202 -18.29 -19.70 -3.45
N ALA A 203 -18.31 -18.43 -3.89
CA ALA A 203 -17.09 -17.64 -3.99
C ALA A 203 -16.53 -17.31 -2.60
N GLY A 204 -15.26 -17.64 -2.37
CA GLY A 204 -14.59 -17.30 -1.13
C GLY A 204 -14.37 -15.79 -0.96
N ARG A 205 -14.38 -15.33 0.30
CA ARG A 205 -14.07 -13.95 0.65
C ARG A 205 -12.65 -13.58 0.22
N ASN A 206 -12.50 -12.43 -0.41
CA ASN A 206 -11.21 -11.79 -0.69
C ASN A 206 -10.25 -12.68 -1.49
N THR A 207 -10.81 -13.54 -2.35
CA THR A 207 -10.08 -14.50 -3.18
C THR A 207 -9.42 -13.85 -4.40
N PHE A 208 -9.81 -12.63 -4.76
CA PHE A 208 -9.21 -11.86 -5.85
C PHE A 208 -8.44 -10.67 -5.30
N ARG A 209 -7.47 -10.19 -6.08
CA ARG A 209 -6.66 -9.04 -5.75
C ARG A 209 -6.72 -8.03 -6.85
N GLU A 210 -6.75 -6.77 -6.45
CA GLU A 210 -6.63 -5.64 -7.34
C GLU A 210 -5.24 -5.64 -8.03
N PHE A 211 -5.06 -4.75 -8.98
CA PHE A 211 -3.77 -4.61 -9.64
C PHE A 211 -2.71 -4.06 -8.67
N ALA A 212 -1.47 -4.49 -8.89
CA ALA A 212 -0.34 -3.93 -8.18
C ALA A 212 -0.18 -2.44 -8.55
N ALA A 213 0.16 -1.63 -7.55
CA ALA A 213 0.49 -0.23 -7.74
C ALA A 213 2.01 -0.07 -7.70
N GLY A 214 2.55 0.68 -8.65
CA GLY A 214 3.98 0.93 -8.76
C GLY A 214 4.25 2.34 -9.28
N GLN A 215 5.25 3.01 -8.71
CA GLN A 215 5.80 4.26 -9.23
C GLN A 215 7.32 4.27 -9.10
N ALA A 216 7.95 4.96 -10.05
CA ALA A 216 9.37 5.26 -10.02
C ALA A 216 9.55 6.76 -10.25
N ASP A 217 10.33 7.41 -9.39
CA ASP A 217 10.58 8.84 -9.42
C ASP A 217 12.10 9.06 -9.47
N VAL A 218 12.54 10.06 -10.23
CA VAL A 218 13.96 10.42 -10.34
C VAL A 218 14.13 11.91 -10.09
N ALA A 219 15.14 12.25 -9.30
CA ALA A 219 15.58 13.61 -9.07
C ALA A 219 17.04 13.78 -9.52
N LEU A 220 17.32 14.86 -10.23
CA LEU A 220 18.66 15.28 -10.61
C LEU A 220 18.95 16.60 -9.90
N THR A 221 20.03 16.64 -9.14
CA THR A 221 20.47 17.83 -8.42
C THR A 221 21.87 18.22 -8.88
N LYS A 222 22.09 19.51 -9.08
CA LYS A 222 23.38 20.12 -9.37
C LYS A 222 23.67 21.23 -8.37
N GLU A 223 24.78 21.10 -7.66
CA GLU A 223 25.33 22.15 -6.80
C GLU A 223 26.36 22.98 -7.57
N PHE A 224 26.18 24.30 -7.58
CA PHE A 224 27.14 25.28 -8.09
C PHE A 224 27.71 26.06 -6.93
N SER A 225 29.03 26.16 -6.84
CA SER A 225 29.70 27.13 -5.98
C SER A 225 29.93 28.41 -6.78
N LEU A 226 29.15 29.46 -6.52
CA LEU A 226 29.29 30.76 -7.18
C LEU A 226 30.49 31.53 -6.58
N THR A 227 30.61 31.49 -5.26
CA THR A 227 31.74 32.03 -4.50
C THR A 227 32.11 31.06 -3.37
N GLU A 228 33.06 31.44 -2.53
CA GLU A 228 33.47 30.66 -1.35
C GLU A 228 32.35 30.56 -0.30
N HIS A 229 31.42 31.52 -0.31
CA HIS A 229 30.32 31.62 0.64
C HIS A 229 28.94 31.41 0.00
N ALA A 230 28.84 31.42 -1.34
CA ALA A 230 27.57 31.27 -2.05
C ALA A 230 27.50 29.96 -2.84
N ARG A 231 26.52 29.12 -2.50
CA ARG A 231 26.19 27.88 -3.19
C ARG A 231 24.75 27.94 -3.72
N VAL A 232 24.54 27.43 -4.92
CA VAL A 232 23.22 27.30 -5.55
C VAL A 232 22.94 25.84 -5.84
N HIS A 233 21.75 25.37 -5.45
CA HIS A 233 21.28 24.03 -5.78
C HIS A 233 20.17 24.12 -6.83
N LEU A 234 20.41 23.56 -8.02
CA LEU A 234 19.35 23.33 -9.01
C LEU A 234 18.88 21.90 -8.87
N ARG A 235 17.56 21.70 -8.75
CA ARG A 235 16.93 20.38 -8.62
C ARG A 235 15.80 20.25 -9.63
N ALA A 236 15.84 19.17 -10.39
CA ALA A 236 14.76 18.74 -11.29
C ALA A 236 14.23 17.40 -10.82
N GLU A 237 12.91 17.23 -10.80
CA GLU A 237 12.24 15.99 -10.41
C GLU A 237 11.28 15.54 -11.49
N ILE A 238 11.31 14.25 -11.78
CA ILE A 238 10.38 13.59 -12.70
C ILE A 238 9.68 12.49 -11.91
N PHE A 239 8.37 12.63 -11.76
CA PHE A 239 7.53 11.66 -11.08
C PHE A 239 6.97 10.65 -12.07
N ASN A 240 6.81 9.41 -11.63
CA ASN A 240 6.29 8.32 -12.44
C ASN A 240 6.98 8.22 -13.80
N ILE A 241 8.31 8.09 -13.81
CA ILE A 241 9.14 8.03 -15.03
C ILE A 241 8.75 6.90 -15.99
N THR A 242 8.10 5.85 -15.49
CA THR A 242 7.60 4.72 -16.28
C THR A 242 6.20 4.98 -16.84
N ASN A 243 5.58 6.11 -16.49
CA ASN A 243 4.20 6.45 -16.79
C ASN A 243 3.24 5.29 -16.46
N HIS A 244 3.52 4.56 -15.36
CA HIS A 244 2.71 3.42 -14.97
C HIS A 244 1.37 3.91 -14.40
N PRO A 245 0.22 3.40 -14.88
CA PRO A 245 -1.07 3.78 -14.33
C PRO A 245 -1.18 3.38 -12.86
N SER A 246 -1.61 4.28 -11.99
CA SER A 246 -2.04 3.91 -10.65
C SER A 246 -3.48 3.43 -10.70
N SER A 247 -3.72 2.16 -10.37
CA SER A 247 -5.07 1.66 -10.13
C SER A 247 -5.52 2.11 -8.74
N SER A 248 -6.38 3.13 -8.68
CA SER A 248 -7.19 3.38 -7.49
C SER A 248 -8.32 2.36 -7.44
N ASN A 249 -8.35 1.58 -6.36
CA ASN A 249 -9.35 0.62 -5.88
C ASN A 249 -10.51 0.25 -6.84
N PHE A 250 -10.75 -1.05 -7.00
CA PHE A 250 -12.02 -1.55 -7.54
C PHE A 250 -13.14 -1.20 -6.54
N ASP A 251 -14.30 -0.73 -7.02
CA ASP A 251 -15.47 -0.74 -6.15
C ASP A 251 -15.93 -2.20 -5.92
N SER A 252 -16.70 -2.43 -4.87
CA SER A 252 -17.25 -3.74 -4.48
C SER A 252 -18.11 -4.42 -5.56
N ALA A 253 -18.32 -3.76 -6.71
CA ALA A 253 -19.03 -4.24 -7.87
C ALA A 253 -18.09 -4.53 -9.07
N GLY A 254 -16.77 -4.55 -8.86
CA GLY A 254 -15.79 -4.83 -9.92
C GLY A 254 -15.67 -3.72 -10.97
N ARG A 255 -16.18 -2.51 -10.69
CA ARG A 255 -16.05 -1.36 -11.59
C ARG A 255 -14.81 -0.55 -11.22
N HIS A 256 -14.10 -0.10 -12.27
CA HIS A 256 -13.00 0.84 -12.15
C HIS A 256 -13.50 2.15 -11.52
N ARG A 257 -12.97 2.55 -10.36
CA ARG A 257 -13.03 3.97 -9.98
C ARG A 257 -12.08 4.74 -10.89
N GLN A 258 -12.65 5.70 -11.60
CA GLN A 258 -11.96 6.48 -12.62
C GLN A 258 -10.69 7.17 -12.10
N ARG A 259 -9.74 7.37 -13.03
CA ARG A 259 -8.50 8.16 -12.94
C ARG A 259 -8.50 9.21 -11.83
N GLY A 260 -7.78 8.95 -10.75
CA GLY A 260 -7.32 10.00 -9.85
C GLY A 260 -6.17 10.78 -10.51
N ARG A 261 -6.47 11.93 -11.12
CA ARG A 261 -5.44 12.92 -11.48
C ARG A 261 -4.88 13.47 -10.16
N ILE A 262 -3.64 13.13 -9.83
CA ILE A 262 -2.88 13.79 -8.75
C ILE A 262 -2.60 15.22 -9.23
N SER A 263 -3.54 16.12 -8.98
CA SER A 263 -3.29 17.56 -9.07
C SER A 263 -2.78 18.00 -7.71
N GLY A 264 -1.48 18.28 -7.63
CA GLY A 264 -0.88 18.91 -6.46
C GLY A 264 -1.50 20.27 -6.20
N ARG A 265 -2.48 20.33 -5.29
CA ARG A 265 -2.83 21.56 -4.58
C ARG A 265 -2.61 21.30 -3.10
N HIS A 266 -1.51 21.87 -2.61
CA HIS A 266 -1.20 22.01 -1.20
C HIS A 266 -2.35 22.82 -0.56
N ARG A 267 -3.22 22.17 0.21
CA ARG A 267 -4.10 22.85 1.16
C ARG A 267 -3.60 22.51 2.55
N THR A 268 -2.92 23.47 3.15
CA THR A 268 -2.63 23.49 4.59
C THR A 268 -3.96 23.50 5.33
N CYS A 269 -4.24 22.45 6.12
CA CYS A 269 -5.31 22.50 7.12
C CYS A 269 -4.88 23.47 8.21
N SER A 270 -5.63 24.57 8.37
CA SER A 270 -5.59 25.43 9.55
C SER A 270 -6.35 24.74 10.69
N GLU A 271 -5.73 24.67 11.87
CA GLU A 271 -6.37 24.25 13.11
C GLU A 271 -7.51 25.22 13.47
N ASN A 272 -8.75 24.72 13.55
CA ASN A 272 -9.81 25.41 14.25
C ASN A 272 -9.65 25.13 15.75
N ARG A 273 -9.16 26.13 16.49
CA ARG A 273 -9.39 26.22 17.93
C ARG A 273 -10.89 26.42 18.17
N LEU A 274 -11.50 25.48 18.88
CA LEU A 274 -12.78 25.71 19.54
C LEU A 274 -12.52 26.70 20.68
N ALA A 275 -13.16 27.86 20.61
CA ALA A 275 -13.31 28.75 21.75
C ALA A 275 -14.42 28.19 22.66
N ASN A 276 -14.08 28.01 23.94
CA ASN A 276 -14.96 28.24 25.07
C ASN A 276 -14.26 29.26 25.95
#